data_AF-A0A9D9DYK9-F1
#
_entry.id   AF-A0A9D9DYK9-F1
#
_cell.length_a   1.000
_cell.length_b   1.000
_cell.length_c   1.000
_cell.angle_alpha   90.00
_cell.angle_beta   90.00
_cell.angle_gamma   90.00
#
_symmetry.space_group_name_H-M   'P 1'
#
loop_
_entity.id
_entity.type
_entity.pdbx_description
1 polymer ?
#
loop_
_entity_poly.entity_id
_entity_poly.type
_entity_poly.pdbx_seq_one_letter_code
_entity_poly.pdbx_strand_id
1 'polypeptide(L)'
;VFMNSQVKQAQKDGASVNDISAGLAISVVKNALYKVIRTANPEELGRHIVVQGGTFLNDAVLRAFEAELGVEVVRPQIAGLMGAYGAALYAKLMVKRNNLKKSSVISKEELDELTHTVQNVRCQGCTNHCLLTVNSFGNRRRLISGNRCERPVTGKAPLSADKYDLYAYKQELLEGYRKRKEGKRGTMGLPLALGIYELLPFYVTLFQSLGFDTVVSPFSSRELYIHGQAAIPSDTVCFPAKLMHGHVQYLVEQKVDRIFIPCSSYNINEEKGNNHFNCPVVAYYGEVIKGNQDLEGIPLTLGYLSLEHKGHLAKRISELFGTGRRESLKAVENAFAELAEYRRKITEKGKEIIELSREEKRPIVVLAGRPYHTDPEINHGIDRMIVQLGASVITEDSIAPLTDKGSFGVLNQWTYHARMYDAARFVREQKDMNLVQLVSFGCGLDAVTTDEVRDILREKDKIYTQIKIDEITNLGAVKIRMRSLFAALEMEEENGEKSIH
;
A
#
# COMPACT_ATOMS: atom_id res chain seq x y z
N VAL A 1 5.71 20.07 -5.51
CA VAL A 1 6.88 20.51 -4.72
C VAL A 1 7.77 21.52 -5.47
N PHE A 2 7.87 21.51 -6.81
CA PHE A 2 8.74 22.44 -7.56
C PHE A 2 8.08 23.70 -8.16
N MET A 3 6.74 23.84 -8.12
CA MET A 3 6.02 24.91 -8.84
C MET A 3 6.38 26.32 -8.35
N ASN A 4 6.44 26.55 -7.04
CA ASN A 4 6.78 27.86 -6.49
C ASN A 4 8.22 28.29 -6.81
N SER A 5 9.16 27.34 -6.81
CA SER A 5 10.56 27.63 -7.16
C SER A 5 10.72 27.95 -8.65
N GLN A 6 10.01 27.22 -9.51
CA GLN A 6 9.97 27.45 -10.97
C GLN A 6 9.32 28.80 -11.31
N VAL A 7 8.21 29.16 -10.65
CA VAL A 7 7.56 30.47 -10.84
C VAL A 7 8.50 31.61 -10.44
N LYS A 8 9.17 31.51 -9.29
CA LYS A 8 10.15 32.51 -8.85
C LYS A 8 11.32 32.62 -9.83
N GLN A 9 11.77 31.50 -10.41
CA GLN A 9 12.84 31.52 -11.40
C GLN A 9 12.39 32.17 -12.71
N ALA A 10 11.22 31.80 -13.24
CA ALA A 10 10.65 32.41 -14.44
C ALA A 10 10.44 33.93 -14.29
N GLN A 11 10.02 34.40 -13.10
CA GLN A 11 9.95 35.84 -12.80
C GLN A 11 11.33 36.52 -12.84
N LYS A 12 12.37 35.88 -12.31
CA LYS A 12 13.75 36.39 -12.38
C LYS A 12 14.26 36.44 -13.82
N ASP A 13 13.85 35.48 -14.64
CA ASP A 13 14.21 35.39 -16.05
C ASP A 13 13.41 36.36 -16.95
N GLY A 14 12.57 37.21 -16.35
CA GLY A 14 11.84 38.26 -17.04
C GLY A 14 10.53 37.81 -17.69
N ALA A 15 10.04 36.60 -17.42
CA ALA A 15 8.75 36.14 -17.92
C ALA A 15 7.61 37.00 -17.34
N SER A 16 6.64 37.36 -18.18
CA SER A 16 5.50 38.13 -17.75
C SER A 16 4.57 37.31 -16.86
N VAL A 17 3.74 37.98 -16.05
CA VAL A 17 2.71 37.30 -15.24
C VAL A 17 1.75 36.49 -16.11
N ASN A 18 1.46 36.97 -17.32
CA ASN A 18 0.59 36.28 -18.28
C ASN A 18 1.22 34.97 -18.78
N ASP A 19 2.50 35.00 -19.14
CA ASP A 19 3.23 33.82 -19.61
C ASP A 19 3.36 32.77 -18.51
N ILE A 20 3.64 33.22 -17.28
CA ILE A 20 3.70 32.35 -16.10
C ILE A 20 2.32 31.71 -15.85
N SER A 21 1.25 32.49 -15.89
CA SER A 21 -0.12 31.99 -15.68
C SER A 21 -0.52 30.98 -16.76
N ALA A 22 -0.22 31.25 -18.02
CA ALA A 22 -0.47 30.33 -19.13
C ALA A 22 0.35 29.04 -18.99
N GLY A 23 1.65 29.16 -18.67
CA GLY A 23 2.53 28.01 -18.43
C GLY A 23 2.05 27.13 -17.27
N LEU A 24 1.53 27.73 -16.20
CA LEU A 24 0.93 27.00 -15.08
C LEU A 24 -0.35 26.26 -15.51
N ALA A 25 -1.24 26.92 -16.25
CA ALA A 25 -2.47 26.29 -16.75
C ALA A 25 -2.16 25.07 -17.63
N ILE A 26 -1.25 25.23 -18.59
CA ILE A 26 -0.77 24.14 -19.45
C ILE A 26 -0.12 23.03 -18.62
N SER A 27 0.73 23.38 -17.65
CA SER A 27 1.40 22.39 -16.79
C SER A 27 0.41 21.56 -15.97
N VAL A 28 -0.64 22.19 -15.43
CA VAL A 28 -1.71 21.50 -14.70
C VAL A 28 -2.43 20.52 -15.62
N VAL A 29 -2.82 20.97 -16.82
CA VAL A 29 -3.47 20.14 -17.84
C VAL A 29 -2.60 18.94 -18.24
N LYS A 30 -1.33 19.18 -18.59
CA LYS A 30 -0.39 18.12 -19.00
C LYS A 30 -0.15 17.10 -17.90
N ASN A 31 -0.03 17.54 -16.64
CA ASN A 31 0.09 16.60 -15.53
C ASN A 31 -1.18 15.77 -15.37
N ALA A 32 -2.37 16.38 -15.51
CA ALA A 32 -3.63 15.67 -15.43
C ALA A 32 -3.75 14.62 -16.55
N LEU A 33 -3.55 15.03 -17.81
CA LEU A 33 -3.68 14.15 -18.97
C LEU A 33 -2.64 13.03 -18.98
N TYR A 34 -1.35 13.37 -18.88
CA TYR A 34 -0.29 12.40 -19.15
C TYR A 34 0.19 11.64 -17.93
N LYS A 35 0.05 12.18 -16.70
CA LYS A 35 0.51 11.49 -15.49
C LYS A 35 -0.61 10.86 -14.69
N VAL A 36 -1.77 11.51 -14.62
CA VAL A 36 -2.89 11.04 -13.81
C VAL A 36 -3.81 10.15 -14.64
N ILE A 37 -4.31 10.66 -15.76
CA ILE A 37 -5.23 9.92 -16.64
C ILE A 37 -4.44 8.95 -17.54
N ARG A 38 -3.21 9.32 -17.92
CA ARG A 38 -2.30 8.56 -18.81
C ARG A 38 -2.92 8.25 -20.17
N THR A 39 -3.61 9.23 -20.76
CA THR A 39 -4.07 9.14 -22.15
C THR A 39 -2.86 9.22 -23.07
N ALA A 40 -2.70 8.23 -23.94
CA ALA A 40 -1.67 8.24 -24.97
C ALA A 40 -2.09 9.17 -26.11
N ASN A 41 -3.39 9.16 -26.42
CA ASN A 41 -4.00 9.91 -27.51
C ASN A 41 -5.30 10.60 -27.02
N PRO A 42 -5.65 11.79 -27.53
CA PRO A 42 -6.93 12.45 -27.21
C PRO A 42 -8.17 11.61 -27.55
N GLU A 43 -8.08 10.72 -28.53
CA GLU A 43 -9.19 9.87 -28.98
C GLU A 43 -9.64 8.85 -27.90
N GLU A 44 -8.74 8.45 -27.00
CA GLU A 44 -9.02 7.51 -25.92
C GLU A 44 -9.97 8.08 -24.85
N LEU A 45 -10.05 9.42 -24.74
CA LEU A 45 -10.98 10.10 -23.83
C LEU A 45 -12.43 10.07 -24.33
N GLY A 46 -12.66 9.54 -25.53
CA GLY A 46 -13.95 9.53 -26.20
C GLY A 46 -14.28 10.86 -26.89
N ARG A 47 -15.41 10.88 -27.60
CA ARG A 47 -15.83 12.04 -28.41
C ARG A 47 -16.56 13.13 -27.62
N HIS A 48 -17.06 12.80 -26.43
CA HIS A 48 -17.86 13.71 -25.60
C HIS A 48 -17.20 13.87 -24.24
N ILE A 49 -16.32 14.87 -24.14
CA ILE A 49 -15.56 15.13 -22.93
C ILE A 49 -16.30 16.18 -22.10
N VAL A 50 -16.67 15.82 -20.87
CA VAL A 50 -17.30 16.75 -19.91
C VAL A 50 -16.30 17.08 -18.81
N VAL A 51 -16.02 18.37 -18.62
CA VAL A 51 -15.10 18.86 -17.59
C VAL A 51 -15.85 19.51 -16.42
N GLN A 52 -15.48 19.14 -15.20
CA GLN A 52 -16.16 19.57 -13.97
C GLN A 52 -15.19 19.82 -12.80
N GLY A 53 -15.67 20.52 -11.78
CA GLY A 53 -14.90 20.88 -10.60
C GLY A 53 -14.37 22.32 -10.63
N GLY A 54 -13.91 22.80 -9.46
CA GLY A 54 -13.50 24.20 -9.28
C GLY A 54 -12.34 24.64 -10.19
N THR A 55 -11.46 23.72 -10.57
CA THR A 55 -10.34 24.00 -11.48
C THR A 55 -10.81 24.49 -12.86
N PHE A 56 -11.94 23.97 -13.36
CA PHE A 56 -12.50 24.35 -14.66
C PHE A 56 -13.36 25.63 -14.62
N LEU A 57 -13.45 26.30 -13.46
CA LEU A 57 -13.91 27.69 -13.40
C LEU A 57 -12.86 28.66 -13.99
N ASN A 58 -11.60 28.23 -14.08
CA ASN A 58 -10.56 29.02 -14.72
C ASN A 58 -10.57 28.78 -16.24
N ASP A 59 -10.94 29.82 -17.00
CA ASP A 59 -11.02 29.77 -18.46
C ASP A 59 -9.67 29.46 -19.12
N ALA A 60 -8.54 29.87 -18.52
CA ALA A 60 -7.22 29.55 -19.04
C ALA A 60 -6.92 28.04 -18.93
N VAL A 61 -7.39 27.39 -17.87
CA VAL A 61 -7.25 25.93 -17.70
C VAL A 61 -8.16 25.19 -18.68
N LEU A 62 -9.41 25.64 -18.85
CA LEU A 62 -10.32 25.09 -19.85
C LEU A 62 -9.71 25.20 -21.25
N ARG A 63 -9.23 26.39 -21.62
CA ARG A 63 -8.65 26.62 -22.94
C ARG A 63 -7.37 25.84 -23.16
N ALA A 64 -6.52 25.75 -22.13
CA ALA A 64 -5.31 24.90 -22.19
C ALA A 64 -5.68 23.43 -22.38
N PHE A 65 -6.77 22.96 -21.76
CA PHE A 65 -7.26 21.58 -21.90
C PHE A 65 -7.74 21.29 -23.32
N GLU A 66 -8.56 22.17 -23.90
CA GLU A 66 -9.01 22.08 -25.29
C GLU A 66 -7.85 22.16 -26.29
N ALA A 67 -6.89 23.07 -26.05
CA ALA A 67 -5.75 23.26 -26.92
C ALA A 67 -4.81 22.05 -26.90
N GLU A 68 -4.60 21.43 -25.74
CA GLU A 68 -3.75 20.24 -25.60
C GLU A 68 -4.39 19.00 -26.26
N LEU A 69 -5.72 18.86 -26.19
CA LEU A 69 -6.43 17.72 -26.76
C LEU A 69 -6.88 17.92 -28.22
N GLY A 70 -6.90 19.16 -28.71
CA GLY A 70 -7.41 19.49 -30.04
C GLY A 70 -8.92 19.27 -30.21
N VAL A 71 -9.68 19.22 -29.11
CA VAL A 71 -11.13 19.00 -29.11
C VAL A 71 -11.84 20.03 -28.24
N GLU A 72 -13.08 20.36 -28.62
CA GLU A 72 -13.95 21.20 -27.80
C GLU A 72 -14.57 20.34 -26.69
N VAL A 73 -14.52 20.84 -25.45
CA VAL A 73 -15.00 20.09 -24.28
C VAL A 73 -16.24 20.76 -23.69
N VAL A 74 -17.17 19.94 -23.20
CA VAL A 74 -18.39 20.43 -22.59
C VAL A 74 -18.08 20.82 -21.14
N ARG A 75 -18.08 22.12 -20.85
CA ARG A 75 -18.10 22.65 -19.48
C ARG A 75 -19.54 23.00 -19.10
N PRO A 76 -20.18 22.26 -18.18
CA PRO A 76 -21.50 22.65 -17.67
C PRO A 76 -21.46 24.03 -17.01
N GLN A 77 -22.53 24.80 -17.14
CA GLN A 77 -22.63 26.15 -16.53
C GLN A 77 -22.39 26.12 -15.01
N ILE A 78 -22.73 25.02 -14.35
CA ILE A 78 -22.54 24.80 -12.92
C ILE A 78 -21.34 23.88 -12.60
N ALA A 79 -20.31 23.85 -13.45
CA ALA A 79 -19.15 22.96 -13.31
C ALA A 79 -18.52 22.97 -11.90
N GLY A 80 -18.43 24.14 -11.26
CA GLY A 80 -17.92 24.27 -9.88
C GLY A 80 -18.83 23.70 -8.79
N LEU A 81 -20.12 23.52 -9.08
CA LEU A 81 -21.14 23.04 -8.15
C LEU A 81 -21.51 21.57 -8.35
N MET A 82 -20.88 20.86 -9.30
CA MET A 82 -21.25 19.48 -9.62
C MET A 82 -21.13 18.51 -8.44
N GLY A 83 -20.18 18.75 -7.52
CA GLY A 83 -20.10 17.97 -6.28
C GLY A 83 -21.32 18.16 -5.37
N ALA A 84 -21.80 19.41 -5.22
CA ALA A 84 -23.00 19.71 -4.45
C ALA A 84 -24.26 19.15 -5.13
N TYR A 85 -24.33 19.25 -6.46
CA TYR A 85 -25.41 18.66 -7.25
C TYR A 85 -25.47 17.13 -7.08
N GLY A 86 -24.31 16.46 -7.17
CA GLY A 86 -24.19 15.02 -6.91
C GLY A 86 -24.60 14.65 -5.49
N ALA A 87 -24.22 15.43 -4.48
CA ALA A 87 -24.65 15.22 -3.10
C ALA A 87 -26.17 15.35 -2.94
N ALA A 88 -26.81 16.31 -3.62
CA ALA A 88 -28.26 16.47 -3.61
C ALA A 88 -28.98 15.28 -4.27
N LEU A 89 -28.46 14.78 -5.40
CA LEU A 89 -28.98 13.57 -6.05
C LEU A 89 -28.83 12.34 -5.15
N TYR A 90 -27.67 12.19 -4.50
CA TYR A 90 -27.42 11.11 -3.55
C TYR A 90 -28.37 11.19 -2.35
N ALA A 91 -28.60 12.38 -1.79
CA ALA A 91 -29.58 12.58 -0.73
C ALA A 91 -30.99 12.15 -1.17
N LYS A 92 -31.42 12.52 -2.39
CA LYS A 92 -32.71 12.07 -2.97
C LYS A 92 -32.78 10.55 -3.09
N LEU A 93 -31.69 9.90 -3.49
CA LEU A 93 -31.59 8.44 -3.57
C LEU A 93 -31.67 7.79 -2.19
N MET A 94 -30.98 8.34 -1.19
CA MET A 94 -31.02 7.87 0.20
C MET A 94 -32.41 8.05 0.84
N VAL A 95 -33.14 9.12 0.50
CA VAL A 95 -34.52 9.32 0.93
C VAL A 95 -35.41 8.19 0.44
N LYS A 96 -35.27 7.79 -0.83
CA LYS A 96 -35.98 6.65 -1.41
C LYS A 96 -35.58 5.32 -0.75
N ARG A 97 -34.27 5.07 -0.58
CA ARG A 97 -33.72 3.82 -0.02
C ARG A 97 -34.08 3.62 1.46
N ASN A 98 -34.12 4.69 2.25
CA ASN A 98 -34.45 4.65 3.68
C ASN A 98 -35.93 4.94 3.97
N ASN A 99 -36.78 5.01 2.94
CA ASN A 99 -38.21 5.32 3.06
C ASN A 99 -38.51 6.59 3.88
N LEU A 100 -37.64 7.60 3.76
CA LEU A 100 -37.78 8.87 4.46
C LEU A 100 -38.90 9.68 3.79
N LYS A 101 -39.93 10.06 4.55
CA LYS A 101 -41.13 10.73 4.00
C LYS A 101 -41.00 12.24 3.87
N LYS A 102 -40.08 12.88 4.60
CA LYS A 102 -39.84 14.33 4.59
C LYS A 102 -38.37 14.64 4.84
N SER A 103 -37.83 15.64 4.15
CA SER A 103 -36.59 16.29 4.56
C SER A 103 -36.88 17.30 5.68
N SER A 104 -35.89 17.57 6.52
CA SER A 104 -35.94 18.64 7.52
C SER A 104 -34.67 19.47 7.48
N VAL A 105 -34.79 20.73 7.86
CA VAL A 105 -33.68 21.62 8.21
C VAL A 105 -33.82 21.99 9.69
N ILE A 106 -32.75 22.46 10.33
CA ILE A 106 -32.84 22.98 11.70
C ILE A 106 -33.76 24.21 11.73
N SER A 107 -34.51 24.41 12.81
CA SER A 107 -35.38 25.60 12.96
C SER A 107 -34.56 26.87 13.22
N LYS A 108 -35.23 28.04 13.21
CA LYS A 108 -34.58 29.31 13.53
C LYS A 108 -34.07 29.34 14.96
N GLU A 109 -34.88 28.87 15.90
CA GLU A 109 -34.54 28.80 17.33
C GLU A 109 -33.33 27.88 17.54
N GLU A 110 -33.34 26.74 16.83
CA GLU A 110 -32.23 25.78 16.85
C GLU A 110 -30.93 26.32 16.22
N LEU A 111 -31.05 27.27 15.28
CA LEU A 111 -29.92 27.98 14.68
C LEU A 111 -29.38 29.06 15.62
N ASP A 112 -30.27 29.80 16.29
CA ASP A 112 -29.90 30.83 17.28
C ASP A 112 -29.17 30.19 18.49
N GLU A 113 -29.49 28.95 18.84
CA GLU A 113 -28.84 28.16 19.90
C GLU A 113 -27.63 27.32 19.41
N LEU A 114 -27.28 27.39 18.12
CA LEU A 114 -26.21 26.57 17.55
C LEU A 114 -24.84 26.99 18.10
N THR A 115 -24.28 26.19 18.98
CA THR A 115 -22.94 26.38 19.55
C THR A 115 -21.95 25.41 18.92
N HIS A 116 -20.84 25.91 18.37
CA HIS A 116 -19.76 25.08 17.85
C HIS A 116 -18.52 25.22 18.72
N THR A 117 -18.09 24.12 19.34
CA THR A 117 -16.84 24.05 20.10
C THR A 117 -15.90 23.04 19.48
N VAL A 118 -14.63 23.41 19.37
CA VAL A 118 -13.56 22.54 18.87
C VAL A 118 -12.67 22.13 20.03
N GLN A 119 -12.46 20.83 20.21
CA GLN A 119 -11.53 20.29 21.20
C GLN A 119 -10.55 19.33 20.54
N ASN A 120 -9.27 19.47 20.88
CA ASN A 120 -8.25 18.52 20.47
C ASN A 120 -8.04 17.49 21.58
N VAL A 121 -8.24 16.21 21.27
CA VAL A 121 -8.15 15.11 22.24
C VAL A 121 -7.22 14.05 21.68
N ARG A 122 -6.27 13.56 22.49
CA ARG A 122 -5.49 12.38 22.11
C ARG A 122 -6.30 11.11 22.37
N CYS A 123 -6.52 10.31 21.33
CA CYS A 123 -7.21 9.03 21.43
C CYS A 123 -6.43 8.08 22.36
N GLN A 124 -7.12 7.38 23.25
CA GLN A 124 -6.52 6.35 24.11
C GLN A 124 -6.92 4.92 23.69
N GLY A 125 -7.47 4.78 22.46
CA GLY A 125 -8.05 3.52 21.99
C GLY A 125 -7.04 2.51 21.45
N CYS A 126 -5.81 2.91 21.13
CA CYS A 126 -4.71 2.03 20.73
C CYS A 126 -3.39 2.81 20.80
N THR A 127 -2.28 2.11 20.55
CA THR A 127 -0.91 2.64 20.57
C THR A 127 -0.66 3.80 19.61
N ASN A 128 -1.52 4.03 18.61
CA ASN A 128 -1.37 5.15 17.66
C ASN A 128 -1.68 6.53 18.27
N HIS A 129 -2.38 6.59 19.41
CA HIS A 129 -2.72 7.82 20.12
C HIS A 129 -3.11 9.02 19.23
N CYS A 130 -3.98 8.80 18.23
CA CYS A 130 -4.33 9.79 17.21
C CYS A 130 -4.74 11.12 17.83
N LEU A 131 -4.22 12.25 17.32
CA LEU A 131 -4.71 13.57 17.70
C LEU A 131 -6.06 13.82 17.00
N LEU A 132 -7.13 13.76 17.77
CA LEU A 132 -8.49 13.92 17.29
C LEU A 132 -8.94 15.37 17.43
N THR A 133 -9.54 15.93 16.38
CA THR A 133 -10.28 17.18 16.46
C THR A 133 -11.77 16.85 16.58
N VAL A 134 -12.31 17.12 17.76
CA VAL A 134 -13.70 16.90 18.13
C VAL A 134 -14.46 18.21 17.94
N ASN A 135 -15.37 18.22 16.98
CA ASN A 135 -16.33 19.30 16.76
C ASN A 135 -17.64 18.96 17.45
N SER A 136 -18.01 19.72 18.48
CA SER A 136 -19.31 19.59 19.15
C SER A 136 -20.23 20.70 18.67
N PHE A 137 -21.43 20.35 18.22
CA PHE A 137 -22.50 21.27 17.83
C PHE A 137 -23.58 21.26 18.92
N GLY A 138 -23.27 21.86 20.08
CA GLY A 138 -24.11 21.81 21.28
C GLY A 138 -24.47 20.38 21.72
N ASN A 139 -25.73 20.15 22.07
CA ASN A 139 -26.27 18.83 22.43
C ASN A 139 -26.68 17.96 21.24
N ARG A 140 -26.50 18.42 20.00
CA ARG A 140 -27.06 17.73 18.81
C ARG A 140 -26.13 16.67 18.26
N ARG A 141 -24.87 17.04 18.00
CA ARG A 141 -23.97 16.19 17.22
C ARG A 141 -22.52 16.45 17.57
N ARG A 142 -21.78 15.34 17.70
CA ARG A 142 -20.32 15.33 17.83
C ARG A 142 -19.74 14.76 16.54
N LEU A 143 -18.90 15.53 15.85
CA LEU A 143 -18.18 15.09 14.66
C LEU A 143 -16.69 15.03 15.00
N ILE A 144 -16.07 13.88 14.74
CA ILE A 144 -14.67 13.62 15.09
C ILE A 144 -13.88 13.47 13.79
N SER A 145 -12.74 14.14 13.74
CA SER A 145 -11.78 14.09 12.64
C SER A 145 -10.36 13.87 13.19
N GLY A 146 -9.40 13.53 12.33
CA GLY A 146 -8.03 13.17 12.75
C GLY A 146 -7.89 11.73 13.26
N ASN A 147 -8.97 10.94 13.25
CA ASN A 147 -8.95 9.52 13.58
C ASN A 147 -8.42 8.68 12.40
N ARG A 148 -7.50 7.75 12.68
CA ARG A 148 -7.04 6.74 11.70
C ARG A 148 -7.99 5.53 11.57
N CYS A 149 -8.83 5.30 12.57
CA CYS A 149 -9.82 4.21 12.58
C CYS A 149 -11.20 4.75 12.97
N GLU A 150 -12.25 3.95 12.78
CA GLU A 150 -13.62 4.38 13.11
C GLU A 150 -13.96 4.33 14.59
N ARG A 151 -13.13 3.70 15.45
CA ARG A 151 -13.40 3.51 16.89
C ARG A 151 -13.84 4.79 17.61
N PRO A 152 -13.18 5.96 17.45
CA PRO A 152 -13.62 7.18 18.11
C PRO A 152 -15.00 7.67 17.66
N VAL A 153 -15.42 7.31 16.44
CA VAL A 153 -16.69 7.72 15.83
C VAL A 153 -17.81 6.72 16.13
N THR A 154 -17.54 5.42 16.02
CA THR A 154 -18.55 4.35 16.12
C THR A 154 -18.64 3.75 17.52
N GLY A 155 -17.67 4.00 18.40
CA GLY A 155 -17.59 3.39 19.73
C GLY A 155 -17.23 1.90 19.71
N LYS A 156 -17.16 1.27 18.53
CA LYS A 156 -16.80 -0.14 18.38
C LYS A 156 -15.28 -0.27 18.35
N ALA A 157 -14.75 -1.20 19.13
CA ALA A 157 -13.34 -1.58 19.02
C ALA A 157 -13.04 -1.98 17.56
N PRO A 158 -11.82 -1.75 17.05
CA PRO A 158 -11.38 -2.41 15.83
C PRO A 158 -11.57 -3.90 16.08
N LEU A 159 -12.11 -4.62 15.08
CA LEU A 159 -12.13 -6.06 15.10
C LEU A 159 -10.67 -6.52 15.29
N SER A 160 -10.36 -6.99 16.50
CA SER A 160 -9.04 -7.53 16.85
C SER A 160 -8.85 -8.83 16.08
N ALA A 161 -7.67 -9.06 15.50
CA ALA A 161 -7.35 -10.24 14.68
C ALA A 161 -8.56 -10.63 13.81
N ASP A 162 -8.96 -9.69 12.95
CA ASP A 162 -10.19 -9.83 12.20
C ASP A 162 -10.12 -11.12 11.38
N LYS A 163 -11.10 -12.01 11.57
CA LYS A 163 -11.20 -13.28 10.84
C LYS A 163 -11.31 -13.08 9.32
N TYR A 164 -11.49 -11.84 8.85
CA TYR A 164 -11.48 -11.45 7.44
C TYR A 164 -10.20 -10.75 6.98
N ASP A 165 -9.16 -10.59 7.80
CA ASP A 165 -7.96 -9.81 7.49
C ASP A 165 -6.69 -10.67 7.46
N LEU A 166 -6.24 -11.03 6.25
CA LEU A 166 -5.03 -11.81 6.06
C LEU A 166 -3.74 -11.01 6.38
N TYR A 167 -3.75 -9.68 6.27
CA TYR A 167 -2.61 -8.85 6.67
C TYR A 167 -2.42 -8.90 8.18
N ALA A 168 -3.52 -8.80 8.95
CA ALA A 168 -3.48 -8.95 10.40
C ALA A 168 -2.94 -10.34 10.82
N TYR A 169 -3.38 -11.41 10.13
CA TYR A 169 -2.87 -12.76 10.39
C TYR A 169 -1.37 -12.90 10.07
N LYS A 170 -0.90 -12.32 8.97
CA LYS A 170 0.55 -12.27 8.66
C LYS A 170 1.33 -11.52 9.74
N GLN A 171 0.82 -10.38 10.20
CA GLN A 171 1.45 -9.60 11.28
C GLN A 171 1.55 -10.45 12.56
N GLU A 172 0.51 -11.20 12.92
CA GLU A 172 0.53 -12.11 14.08
C GLU A 172 1.59 -13.21 13.94
N LEU A 173 1.66 -13.87 12.77
CA LEU A 173 2.68 -14.89 12.51
C LEU A 173 4.10 -14.32 12.59
N LEU A 174 4.34 -13.15 11.98
CA LEU A 174 5.63 -12.49 11.99
C LEU A 174 6.05 -12.05 13.41
N GLU A 175 5.10 -11.59 14.24
CA GLU A 175 5.35 -11.28 15.65
C GLU A 175 5.85 -12.52 16.42
N GLY A 176 5.35 -13.70 16.06
CA GLY A 176 5.79 -14.98 16.62
C GLY A 176 7.31 -15.23 16.46
N TYR A 177 7.91 -14.77 15.36
CA TYR A 177 9.35 -14.93 15.09
C TYR A 177 10.22 -13.87 15.77
N ARG A 178 9.63 -12.85 16.40
CA ARG A 178 10.37 -11.84 17.18
C ARG A 178 10.72 -12.32 18.59
N LYS A 179 10.18 -13.48 19.01
CA LYS A 179 10.49 -14.09 20.31
C LYS A 179 11.96 -14.51 20.35
N ARG A 180 12.69 -14.01 21.35
CA ARG A 180 14.10 -14.36 21.58
C ARG A 180 14.24 -15.82 21.99
N LYS A 181 15.35 -16.42 21.59
CA LYS A 181 15.73 -17.77 21.97
C LYS A 181 17.20 -17.75 22.33
N GLU A 182 17.50 -18.07 23.59
CA GLU A 182 18.89 -18.04 24.06
C GLU A 182 19.80 -18.90 23.18
N GLY A 183 20.87 -18.26 22.71
CA GLY A 183 21.86 -18.83 21.80
C GLY A 183 23.26 -18.70 22.38
N LYS A 184 24.14 -19.64 22.03
CA LYS A 184 25.55 -19.65 22.49
C LYS A 184 26.48 -18.80 21.62
N ARG A 185 26.02 -18.34 20.45
CA ARG A 185 26.83 -17.61 19.45
C ARG A 185 26.60 -16.10 19.43
N GLY A 186 26.02 -15.54 20.50
CA GLY A 186 25.67 -14.13 20.59
C GLY A 186 24.38 -13.78 19.84
N THR A 187 24.13 -12.49 19.74
CA THR A 187 22.91 -11.89 19.20
C THR A 187 23.06 -11.49 17.73
N MET A 188 22.12 -11.95 16.90
CA MET A 188 21.99 -11.60 15.48
C MET A 188 20.83 -10.65 15.28
N GLY A 189 21.13 -9.40 14.96
CA GLY A 189 20.17 -8.38 14.58
C GLY A 189 19.62 -8.59 13.18
N LEU A 190 18.30 -8.62 13.03
CA LEU A 190 17.58 -8.75 11.76
C LEU A 190 16.62 -7.57 11.57
N PRO A 191 16.88 -6.66 10.61
CA PRO A 191 15.96 -5.55 10.36
C PRO A 191 14.71 -6.08 9.63
N LEU A 192 13.53 -5.91 10.23
CA LEU A 192 12.24 -6.26 9.65
C LEU A 192 11.84 -5.24 8.57
N ALA A 193 12.54 -5.30 7.43
CA ALA A 193 12.36 -4.39 6.31
C ALA A 193 12.41 -5.14 4.96
N LEU A 194 11.77 -4.56 3.94
CA LEU A 194 11.82 -5.05 2.56
C LEU A 194 11.46 -6.55 2.44
N GLY A 195 12.32 -7.37 1.83
CA GLY A 195 12.09 -8.80 1.62
C GLY A 195 12.09 -9.63 2.91
N ILE A 196 12.57 -9.10 4.03
CA ILE A 196 12.53 -9.80 5.33
C ILE A 196 11.09 -10.07 5.76
N TYR A 197 10.11 -9.26 5.37
CA TYR A 197 8.69 -9.55 5.66
C TYR A 197 8.20 -10.89 5.12
N GLU A 198 8.83 -11.43 4.07
CA GLU A 198 8.56 -12.79 3.59
C GLU A 198 9.54 -13.81 4.16
N LEU A 199 10.82 -13.43 4.27
CA LEU A 199 11.91 -14.35 4.59
C LEU A 199 12.25 -14.39 6.09
N LEU A 200 11.52 -13.69 6.95
CA LEU A 200 11.75 -13.69 8.40
C LEU A 200 11.68 -15.12 8.99
N PRO A 201 10.67 -15.97 8.65
CA PRO A 201 10.63 -17.36 9.12
C PRO A 201 11.89 -18.14 8.75
N PHE A 202 12.42 -17.90 7.55
CA PHE A 202 13.64 -18.53 7.06
C PHE A 202 14.86 -18.06 7.87
N TYR A 203 15.11 -16.76 7.96
CA TYR A 203 16.32 -16.24 8.60
C TYR A 203 16.34 -16.46 10.11
N VAL A 204 15.20 -16.30 10.80
CA VAL A 204 15.11 -16.58 12.23
C VAL A 204 15.42 -18.04 12.50
N THR A 205 14.80 -18.96 11.75
CA THR A 205 15.04 -20.41 11.91
C THR A 205 16.47 -20.80 11.56
N LEU A 206 17.05 -20.19 10.52
CA LEU A 206 18.45 -20.40 10.14
C LEU A 206 19.38 -20.03 11.30
N PHE A 207 19.29 -18.80 11.80
CA PHE A 207 20.20 -18.31 12.84
C PHE A 207 19.99 -19.00 14.18
N GLN A 208 18.75 -19.29 14.57
CA GLN A 208 18.48 -20.08 15.77
C GLN A 208 18.97 -21.53 15.64
N SER A 209 18.86 -22.15 14.46
CA SER A 209 19.43 -23.49 14.21
C SER A 209 20.96 -23.48 14.27
N LEU A 210 21.58 -22.35 13.91
CA LEU A 210 23.00 -22.08 14.11
C LEU A 210 23.31 -21.55 15.52
N GLY A 211 22.38 -21.60 16.48
CA GLY A 211 22.64 -21.26 17.88
C GLY A 211 22.93 -19.77 18.16
N PHE A 212 22.51 -18.86 17.28
CA PHE A 212 22.43 -17.43 17.58
C PHE A 212 21.11 -17.10 18.26
N ASP A 213 21.12 -16.09 19.13
CA ASP A 213 19.90 -15.44 19.61
C ASP A 213 19.47 -14.37 18.60
N THR A 214 18.25 -14.42 18.10
CA THR A 214 17.78 -13.52 17.05
C THR A 214 17.04 -12.32 17.64
N VAL A 215 17.53 -11.12 17.35
CA VAL A 215 16.88 -9.85 17.72
C VAL A 215 16.31 -9.23 16.45
N VAL A 216 15.00 -9.21 16.34
CA VAL A 216 14.29 -8.65 15.17
C VAL A 216 13.75 -7.27 15.53
N SER A 217 13.96 -6.27 14.67
CA SER A 217 13.38 -4.93 14.87
C SER A 217 11.84 -4.97 14.89
N PRO A 218 11.15 -4.00 15.52
CA PRO A 218 9.70 -4.00 15.58
C PRO A 218 9.06 -3.76 14.21
N PHE A 219 7.73 -3.93 14.13
CA PHE A 219 6.99 -3.32 13.02
C PHE A 219 7.29 -1.82 12.96
N SER A 220 7.31 -1.26 11.75
CA SER A 220 7.62 0.16 11.61
C SER A 220 6.57 1.04 12.27
N SER A 221 7.02 2.22 12.68
CA SER A 221 6.19 3.31 13.14
C SER A 221 6.75 4.62 12.60
N ARG A 222 5.97 5.69 12.67
CA ARG A 222 6.46 7.03 12.33
C ARG A 222 7.68 7.43 13.16
N GLU A 223 7.73 7.02 14.43
CA GLU A 223 8.86 7.28 15.33
C GLU A 223 10.11 6.56 14.85
N LEU A 224 10.01 5.27 14.52
CA LEU A 224 11.11 4.49 13.97
C LEU A 224 11.63 5.08 12.64
N TYR A 225 10.72 5.54 11.77
CA TYR A 225 11.11 6.23 10.55
C TYR A 225 11.92 7.50 10.82
N ILE A 226 11.43 8.39 11.69
CA ILE A 226 12.10 9.64 12.05
C ILE A 226 13.48 9.35 12.65
N HIS A 227 13.55 8.31 13.47
CA HIS A 227 14.77 7.90 14.16
C HIS A 227 15.91 7.52 13.21
N GLY A 228 15.61 6.90 12.07
CA GLY A 228 16.60 6.58 11.04
C GLY A 228 16.72 7.63 9.92
N GLN A 229 15.94 8.72 9.97
CA GLN A 229 15.76 9.60 8.82
C GLN A 229 17.05 10.29 8.36
N ALA A 230 17.93 10.66 9.31
CA ALA A 230 19.15 11.41 9.03
C ALA A 230 20.18 10.63 8.19
N ALA A 231 20.12 9.29 8.19
CA ALA A 231 21.03 8.43 7.43
C ALA A 231 20.55 8.13 6.00
N ILE A 232 19.35 8.57 5.61
CA ILE A 232 18.78 8.29 4.30
C ILE A 232 19.48 9.15 3.23
N PRO A 233 20.16 8.54 2.23
CA PRO A 233 20.95 9.30 1.26
C PRO A 233 20.13 9.84 0.08
N SER A 234 18.89 9.39 -0.10
CA SER A 234 18.04 9.80 -1.22
C SER A 234 16.57 9.85 -0.84
N ASP A 235 15.94 11.00 -1.10
CA ASP A 235 14.51 11.20 -0.94
C ASP A 235 13.66 10.48 -2.00
N THR A 236 14.26 10.08 -3.12
CA THR A 236 13.54 9.47 -4.25
C THR A 236 13.37 7.96 -4.12
N VAL A 237 14.08 7.32 -3.18
CA VAL A 237 13.92 5.88 -2.92
C VAL A 237 12.56 5.59 -2.29
N CYS A 238 12.03 4.40 -2.52
CA CYS A 238 10.73 4.02 -1.98
C CYS A 238 10.70 4.04 -0.45
N PHE A 239 9.56 4.43 0.13
CA PHE A 239 9.36 4.52 1.57
C PHE A 239 9.76 3.25 2.37
N PRO A 240 9.48 2.02 1.91
CA PRO A 240 9.94 0.80 2.58
C PRO A 240 11.47 0.71 2.73
N ALA A 241 12.23 1.24 1.78
CA ALA A 241 13.70 1.24 1.86
C ALA A 241 14.18 2.30 2.85
N LYS A 242 13.55 3.48 2.88
CA LYS A 242 13.83 4.52 3.88
C LYS A 242 13.68 3.99 5.30
N LEU A 243 12.63 3.21 5.57
CA LEU A 243 12.37 2.60 6.88
C LEU A 243 13.49 1.67 7.37
N MET A 244 14.27 1.07 6.45
CA MET A 244 15.37 0.18 6.81
C MET A 244 16.42 0.87 7.68
N HIS A 245 16.65 2.18 7.51
CA HIS A 245 17.56 2.95 8.36
C HIS A 245 17.09 2.99 9.81
N GLY A 246 15.80 3.19 10.04
CA GLY A 246 15.20 3.18 11.38
C GLY A 246 15.29 1.80 12.04
N HIS A 247 15.10 0.73 11.26
CA HIS A 247 15.24 -0.64 11.74
C HIS A 247 16.68 -0.98 12.14
N VAL A 248 17.66 -0.54 11.35
CA VAL A 248 19.07 -0.74 11.67
C VAL A 248 19.46 0.09 12.89
N GLN A 249 18.98 1.34 13.00
CA GLN A 249 19.26 2.21 14.15
C GLN A 249 18.71 1.59 15.43
N TYR A 250 17.49 1.06 15.40
CA TYR A 250 16.92 0.31 16.52
C TYR A 250 17.83 -0.84 16.96
N LEU A 251 18.36 -1.64 16.01
CA LEU A 251 19.25 -2.76 16.33
C LEU A 251 20.59 -2.31 16.92
N VAL A 252 21.13 -1.17 16.46
CA VAL A 252 22.33 -0.56 17.03
C VAL A 252 22.10 -0.22 18.51
N GLU A 253 20.96 0.39 18.82
CA GLU A 253 20.59 0.75 20.20
C GLU A 253 20.30 -0.45 21.10
N GLN A 254 19.83 -1.55 20.52
CA GLN A 254 19.72 -2.83 21.23
C GLN A 254 21.09 -3.49 21.50
N LYS A 255 22.19 -2.92 21.00
CA LYS A 255 23.57 -3.41 21.18
C LYS A 255 23.72 -4.88 20.78
N VAL A 256 23.15 -5.24 19.63
CA VAL A 256 23.33 -6.58 19.07
C VAL A 256 24.80 -6.81 18.71
N ASP A 257 25.25 -8.06 18.80
CA ASP A 257 26.66 -8.40 18.51
C ASP A 257 26.98 -8.33 17.02
N ARG A 258 25.97 -8.46 16.15
CA ARG A 258 26.10 -8.41 14.69
C ARG A 258 24.75 -8.12 14.05
N ILE A 259 24.74 -7.33 12.97
CA ILE A 259 23.55 -7.14 12.13
C ILE A 259 23.73 -7.95 10.84
N PHE A 260 22.69 -8.66 10.42
CA PHE A 260 22.67 -9.37 9.15
C PHE A 260 21.62 -8.80 8.20
N ILE A 261 22.05 -8.48 6.99
CA ILE A 261 21.16 -8.06 5.90
C ILE A 261 21.42 -8.98 4.70
N PRO A 262 20.41 -9.72 4.21
CA PRO A 262 20.58 -10.52 3.01
C PRO A 262 20.67 -9.65 1.76
N CYS A 263 21.51 -10.06 0.83
CA CYS A 263 21.68 -9.46 -0.48
C CYS A 263 21.63 -10.56 -1.54
N SER A 264 20.59 -10.55 -2.39
CA SER A 264 20.42 -11.55 -3.43
C SER A 264 19.75 -10.97 -4.65
N SER A 265 20.39 -11.12 -5.82
CA SER A 265 19.79 -10.77 -7.11
C SER A 265 18.57 -11.63 -7.39
N TYR A 266 18.63 -12.92 -7.04
CA TYR A 266 17.60 -13.91 -7.30
C TYR A 266 16.81 -14.21 -6.03
N ASN A 267 15.50 -14.19 -6.12
CA ASN A 267 14.59 -14.64 -5.08
C ASN A 267 14.42 -16.18 -5.19
N ILE A 268 13.51 -16.76 -4.41
CA ILE A 268 13.08 -18.13 -4.58
C ILE A 268 12.37 -18.23 -5.94
N ASN A 269 12.79 -19.20 -6.74
CA ASN A 269 12.11 -19.53 -7.98
C ASN A 269 10.81 -20.28 -7.66
N GLU A 270 9.68 -19.66 -7.99
CA GLU A 270 8.34 -20.22 -7.81
C GLU A 270 7.76 -20.74 -9.11
N GLU A 271 8.58 -20.77 -10.16
CA GLU A 271 8.23 -21.27 -11.49
C GLU A 271 7.02 -20.55 -12.12
N LYS A 272 6.71 -19.33 -11.64
CA LYS A 272 5.66 -18.44 -12.19
C LYS A 272 6.19 -17.42 -13.20
N GLY A 273 7.42 -16.95 -13.00
CA GLY A 273 8.06 -15.98 -13.90
C GLY A 273 8.82 -16.63 -15.06
N ASN A 274 9.27 -15.82 -16.02
CA ASN A 274 10.39 -16.16 -16.90
C ASN A 274 11.72 -16.10 -16.13
N ASN A 275 11.77 -15.30 -15.08
CA ASN A 275 12.86 -15.21 -14.12
C ASN A 275 12.31 -14.91 -12.72
N HIS A 276 13.17 -14.84 -11.71
CA HIS A 276 12.81 -14.69 -10.30
C HIS A 276 13.72 -13.67 -9.62
N PHE A 277 13.99 -12.54 -10.27
CA PHE A 277 14.80 -11.47 -9.70
C PHE A 277 14.10 -10.76 -8.53
N ASN A 278 14.90 -10.32 -7.56
CA ASN A 278 14.55 -9.22 -6.67
C ASN A 278 14.72 -7.89 -7.39
N CYS A 279 13.96 -6.86 -6.99
CA CYS A 279 14.28 -5.52 -7.45
C CYS A 279 15.64 -5.07 -6.90
N PRO A 280 16.38 -4.18 -7.57
CA PRO A 280 17.72 -3.78 -7.13
C PRO A 280 17.77 -3.22 -5.71
N VAL A 281 16.70 -2.54 -5.28
CA VAL A 281 16.55 -2.05 -3.90
C VAL A 281 16.48 -3.23 -2.93
N VAL A 282 15.55 -4.17 -3.10
CA VAL A 282 15.44 -5.36 -2.23
C VAL A 282 16.73 -6.20 -2.26
N ALA A 283 17.37 -6.30 -3.43
CA ALA A 283 18.57 -7.11 -3.61
C ALA A 283 19.81 -6.54 -2.89
N TYR A 284 19.95 -5.21 -2.81
CA TYR A 284 21.23 -4.58 -2.44
C TYR A 284 21.13 -3.37 -1.51
N TYR A 285 19.97 -3.08 -0.91
CA TYR A 285 19.88 -1.92 0.01
C TYR A 285 20.83 -2.02 1.21
N GLY A 286 21.28 -3.23 1.57
CA GLY A 286 22.31 -3.43 2.59
C GLY A 286 23.63 -2.70 2.30
N GLU A 287 24.02 -2.52 1.03
CA GLU A 287 25.19 -1.71 0.66
C GLU A 287 24.96 -0.21 0.91
N VAL A 288 23.72 0.25 0.73
CA VAL A 288 23.34 1.63 1.04
C VAL A 288 23.41 1.88 2.55
N ILE A 289 22.91 0.95 3.36
CA ILE A 289 23.04 1.00 4.83
C ILE A 289 24.53 1.05 5.21
N LYS A 290 25.34 0.13 4.68
CA LYS A 290 26.77 0.05 4.97
C LYS A 290 27.53 1.35 4.64
N GLY A 291 27.12 2.04 3.57
CA GLY A 291 27.78 3.27 3.12
C GLY A 291 27.34 4.55 3.83
N ASN A 292 26.18 4.57 4.49
CA ASN A 292 25.54 5.82 4.95
C ASN A 292 25.11 5.82 6.43
N GLN A 293 25.05 4.66 7.07
CA GLN A 293 24.59 4.56 8.46
C GLN A 293 25.76 4.31 9.42
N ASP A 294 25.80 5.07 10.51
CA ASP A 294 26.69 4.77 11.63
C ASP A 294 26.16 3.56 12.41
N LEU A 295 27.04 2.57 12.62
CA LEU A 295 26.72 1.31 13.28
C LEU A 295 27.34 1.21 14.68
N GLU A 296 28.00 2.27 15.16
CA GLU A 296 28.63 2.33 16.48
C GLU A 296 29.57 1.13 16.77
N GLY A 297 30.27 0.67 15.73
CA GLY A 297 31.20 -0.46 15.80
C GLY A 297 30.55 -1.85 15.69
N ILE A 298 29.23 -1.95 15.58
CA ILE A 298 28.54 -3.24 15.39
C ILE A 298 28.83 -3.78 13.97
N PRO A 299 29.35 -5.02 13.83
CA PRO A 299 29.62 -5.60 12.54
C PRO A 299 28.34 -5.80 11.70
N LEU A 300 28.32 -5.24 10.49
CA LEU A 300 27.29 -5.52 9.49
C LEU A 300 27.75 -6.63 8.53
N THR A 301 26.97 -7.70 8.48
CA THR A 301 27.20 -8.83 7.56
C THR A 301 26.21 -8.77 6.41
N LEU A 302 26.72 -8.51 5.22
CA LEU A 302 25.93 -8.55 3.98
C LEU A 302 25.93 -9.97 3.41
N GLY A 303 24.77 -10.60 3.48
CA GLY A 303 24.56 -11.95 3.01
C GLY A 303 24.40 -12.00 1.50
N TYR A 304 25.49 -11.94 0.76
CA TYR A 304 25.53 -12.28 -0.67
C TYR A 304 25.20 -13.77 -0.86
N LEU A 305 23.90 -14.07 -0.94
CA LEU A 305 23.35 -15.42 -0.90
C LEU A 305 22.56 -15.72 -2.17
N SER A 306 22.57 -16.98 -2.59
CA SER A 306 21.58 -17.52 -3.55
C SER A 306 20.72 -18.54 -2.82
N LEU A 307 19.40 -18.39 -2.91
CA LEU A 307 18.43 -19.31 -2.31
C LEU A 307 18.08 -20.50 -3.23
N GLU A 308 18.66 -20.58 -4.43
CA GLU A 308 18.34 -21.63 -5.41
C GLU A 308 18.88 -23.00 -5.01
N HIS A 309 20.15 -23.06 -4.59
CA HIS A 309 20.83 -24.31 -4.28
C HIS A 309 21.21 -24.40 -2.80
N LYS A 310 20.49 -25.23 -2.04
CA LYS A 310 20.70 -25.46 -0.61
C LYS A 310 22.17 -25.78 -0.25
N GLY A 311 22.86 -26.57 -1.07
CA GLY A 311 24.25 -26.94 -0.85
C GLY A 311 25.25 -25.78 -1.00
N HIS A 312 25.03 -24.89 -1.98
CA HIS A 312 25.83 -23.68 -2.16
C HIS A 312 25.53 -22.66 -1.07
N LEU A 313 24.25 -22.51 -0.72
CA LEU A 313 23.83 -21.66 0.39
C LEU A 313 24.46 -22.12 1.71
N ALA A 314 24.41 -23.41 2.04
CA ALA A 314 25.03 -23.96 3.25
C ALA A 314 26.54 -23.73 3.30
N LYS A 315 27.23 -23.85 2.16
CA LYS A 315 28.66 -23.52 2.06
C LYS A 315 28.89 -22.03 2.36
N ARG A 316 28.11 -21.14 1.75
CA ARG A 316 28.24 -19.69 1.97
C ARG A 316 27.94 -19.28 3.40
N ILE A 317 26.92 -19.87 4.03
CA ILE A 317 26.60 -19.66 5.44
C ILE A 317 27.75 -20.13 6.35
N SER A 318 28.31 -21.31 6.07
CA SER A 318 29.49 -21.83 6.77
C SER A 318 30.68 -20.88 6.70
N GLU A 319 30.96 -20.29 5.53
CA GLU A 319 32.01 -19.28 5.34
C GLU A 319 31.74 -17.98 6.11
N LEU A 320 30.52 -17.46 6.06
CA LEU A 320 30.16 -16.17 6.68
C LEU A 320 30.18 -16.20 8.21
N PHE A 321 29.84 -17.35 8.81
CA PHE A 321 29.65 -17.46 10.26
C PHE A 321 30.62 -18.44 10.94
N GLY A 322 31.56 -19.02 10.20
CA GLY A 322 32.55 -19.96 10.73
C GLY A 322 31.94 -21.24 11.30
N THR A 323 30.76 -21.64 10.81
CA THR A 323 30.02 -22.83 11.26
C THR A 323 30.41 -24.05 10.45
N GLY A 324 30.14 -25.25 10.96
CA GLY A 324 30.44 -26.48 10.21
C GLY A 324 29.55 -26.62 8.98
N ARG A 325 30.04 -27.20 7.87
CA ARG A 325 29.24 -27.37 6.64
C ARG A 325 28.00 -28.24 6.85
N ARG A 326 28.11 -29.32 7.62
CA ARG A 326 26.97 -30.21 7.97
C ARG A 326 25.94 -29.49 8.85
N GLU A 327 26.42 -28.76 9.84
CA GLU A 327 25.59 -27.91 10.71
C GLU A 327 24.84 -26.86 9.89
N SER A 328 25.55 -26.18 8.98
CA SER A 328 24.98 -25.15 8.10
C SER A 328 23.97 -25.72 7.12
N LEU A 329 24.21 -26.92 6.58
CA LEU A 329 23.24 -27.60 5.72
C LEU A 329 21.96 -27.93 6.47
N LYS A 330 22.07 -28.49 7.68
CA LYS A 330 20.91 -28.79 8.52
C LYS A 330 20.13 -27.53 8.88
N ALA A 331 20.80 -26.43 9.20
CA ALA A 331 20.16 -25.15 9.47
C ALA A 331 19.42 -24.59 8.25
N VAL A 332 20.01 -24.69 7.05
CA VAL A 332 19.38 -24.30 5.78
C VAL A 332 18.15 -25.17 5.49
N GLU A 333 18.22 -26.47 5.70
CA GLU A 333 17.08 -27.39 5.51
C GLU A 333 15.92 -27.06 6.44
N ASN A 334 16.20 -26.84 7.73
CA ASN A 334 15.21 -26.39 8.71
C ASN A 334 14.56 -25.06 8.30
N ALA A 335 15.37 -24.10 7.84
CA ALA A 335 14.89 -22.79 7.44
C ALA A 335 13.96 -22.85 6.22
N PHE A 336 14.28 -23.69 5.22
CA PHE A 336 13.38 -23.93 4.08
C PHE A 336 12.09 -24.66 4.48
N ALA A 337 12.17 -25.62 5.39
CA ALA A 337 10.99 -26.30 5.91
C ALA A 337 10.04 -25.33 6.63
N GLU A 338 10.58 -24.45 7.47
CA GLU A 338 9.79 -23.43 8.17
C GLU A 338 9.18 -22.41 7.19
N LEU A 339 9.93 -21.98 6.17
CA LEU A 339 9.41 -21.07 5.15
C LEU A 339 8.26 -21.70 4.35
N ALA A 340 8.38 -22.99 4.01
CA ALA A 340 7.31 -23.73 3.34
C ALA A 340 6.06 -23.83 4.22
N GLU A 341 6.24 -24.10 5.51
CA GLU A 341 5.15 -24.15 6.49
C GLU A 341 4.46 -22.79 6.67
N TYR A 342 5.23 -21.70 6.74
CA TYR A 342 4.69 -20.34 6.77
C TYR A 342 3.81 -20.06 5.53
N ARG A 343 4.32 -20.36 4.32
CA ARG A 343 3.57 -20.17 3.07
C ARG A 343 2.31 -21.04 3.00
N ARG A 344 2.35 -22.26 3.53
CA ARG A 344 1.18 -23.14 3.65
C ARG A 344 0.12 -22.50 4.54
N LYS A 345 0.49 -21.98 5.73
CA LYS A 345 -0.44 -21.28 6.64
C LYS A 345 -1.10 -20.07 5.99
N ILE A 346 -0.36 -19.26 5.23
CA ILE A 346 -0.93 -18.11 4.49
C ILE A 346 -1.94 -18.56 3.44
N THR A 347 -1.61 -19.61 2.68
CA THR A 347 -2.51 -20.15 1.64
C THR A 347 -3.78 -20.73 2.25
N GLU A 348 -3.66 -21.50 3.34
CA GLU A 348 -4.80 -22.09 4.05
C GLU A 348 -5.68 -21.02 4.69
N LYS A 349 -5.09 -20.02 5.35
CA LYS A 349 -5.86 -18.92 5.92
C LYS A 349 -6.57 -18.10 4.84
N GLY A 350 -5.92 -17.89 3.70
CA GLY A 350 -6.55 -17.25 2.55
C GLY A 350 -7.80 -18.02 2.07
N LYS A 351 -7.73 -19.35 1.96
CA LYS A 351 -8.88 -20.20 1.62
C LYS A 351 -10.00 -20.10 2.65
N GLU A 352 -9.66 -20.19 3.94
CA GLU A 352 -10.61 -20.04 5.04
C GLU A 352 -11.36 -18.69 4.96
N ILE A 353 -10.65 -17.59 4.74
CA ILE A 353 -11.25 -16.25 4.59
C ILE A 353 -12.18 -16.21 3.37
N ILE A 354 -11.77 -16.80 2.24
CA ILE A 354 -12.60 -16.84 1.02
C ILE A 354 -13.91 -17.60 1.27
N GLU A 355 -13.84 -18.79 1.87
CA GLU A 355 -15.01 -19.62 2.17
C GLU A 355 -15.97 -18.89 3.11
N LEU A 356 -15.45 -18.36 4.23
CA LEU A 356 -16.23 -17.59 5.19
C LEU A 356 -16.89 -16.35 4.56
N SER A 357 -16.17 -15.64 3.68
CA SER A 357 -16.69 -14.45 3.02
C SER A 357 -17.83 -14.78 2.07
N ARG A 358 -17.76 -15.92 1.38
CA ARG A 358 -18.81 -16.40 0.47
C ARG A 358 -20.07 -16.79 1.23
N GLU A 359 -19.93 -17.51 2.35
CA GLU A 359 -21.04 -17.89 3.22
C GLU A 359 -21.80 -16.66 3.73
N GLU A 360 -21.06 -15.62 4.12
CA GLU A 360 -21.61 -14.38 4.65
C GLU A 360 -21.93 -13.33 3.57
N LYS A 361 -21.74 -13.64 2.28
CA LYS A 361 -21.95 -12.74 1.13
C LYS A 361 -21.19 -11.41 1.26
N ARG A 362 -19.97 -11.46 1.78
CA ARG A 362 -19.06 -10.31 1.92
C ARG A 362 -18.19 -10.17 0.67
N PRO A 363 -18.05 -8.97 0.09
CA PRO A 363 -17.10 -8.74 -1.00
C PRO A 363 -15.67 -9.07 -0.56
N ILE A 364 -14.88 -9.67 -1.45
CA ILE A 364 -13.48 -10.01 -1.18
C ILE A 364 -12.57 -9.06 -1.95
N VAL A 365 -11.65 -8.42 -1.24
CA VAL A 365 -10.60 -7.59 -1.83
C VAL A 365 -9.27 -8.32 -1.74
N VAL A 366 -8.66 -8.55 -2.90
CA VAL A 366 -7.25 -8.96 -3.00
C VAL A 366 -6.42 -7.69 -2.98
N LEU A 367 -5.88 -7.35 -1.80
CA LEU A 367 -5.03 -6.18 -1.62
C LEU A 367 -3.59 -6.56 -2.00
N ALA A 368 -3.30 -6.47 -3.29
CA ALA A 368 -2.10 -6.98 -3.92
C ALA A 368 -0.92 -6.03 -3.76
N GLY A 369 0.24 -6.56 -3.37
CA GLY A 369 1.40 -5.73 -3.05
C GLY A 369 2.74 -6.45 -3.15
N ARG A 370 3.58 -6.18 -2.15
CA ARG A 370 4.88 -6.81 -1.91
C ARG A 370 4.90 -7.24 -0.45
N PRO A 371 5.80 -8.14 -0.04
CA PRO A 371 5.84 -8.59 1.34
C PRO A 371 5.89 -7.46 2.37
N TYR A 372 6.65 -6.39 2.10
CA TYR A 372 6.77 -5.23 2.98
C TYR A 372 5.49 -4.39 3.11
N HIS A 373 4.48 -4.56 2.27
CA HIS A 373 3.16 -3.94 2.50
C HIS A 373 2.42 -4.58 3.67
N THR A 374 2.97 -5.64 4.28
CA THR A 374 2.49 -6.19 5.57
C THR A 374 2.83 -5.31 6.75
N ASP A 375 3.86 -4.46 6.60
CA ASP A 375 4.21 -3.47 7.60
C ASP A 375 3.05 -2.49 7.84
N PRO A 376 2.58 -2.30 9.09
CA PRO A 376 1.46 -1.41 9.38
C PRO A 376 1.71 0.07 9.03
N GLU A 377 2.96 0.55 9.10
CA GLU A 377 3.30 1.94 8.71
C GLU A 377 3.33 2.10 7.19
N ILE A 378 3.68 1.05 6.45
CA ILE A 378 3.68 1.09 4.98
C ILE A 378 2.24 0.86 4.44
N ASN A 379 1.49 -0.06 5.03
CA ASN A 379 0.11 -0.36 4.65
C ASN A 379 -0.82 0.83 4.91
N HIS A 380 -0.45 1.72 5.84
CA HIS A 380 -1.27 2.83 6.31
C HIS A 380 -2.58 2.42 6.99
N GLY A 381 -2.79 1.13 7.27
CA GLY A 381 -4.06 0.60 7.79
C GLY A 381 -5.17 0.48 6.73
N ILE A 382 -4.79 0.36 5.46
CA ILE A 382 -5.72 0.19 4.33
C ILE A 382 -6.45 -1.15 4.45
N ASP A 383 -5.73 -2.21 4.83
CA ASP A 383 -6.29 -3.52 5.19
C ASP A 383 -7.51 -3.41 6.13
N ARG A 384 -7.31 -2.81 7.30
CA ARG A 384 -8.34 -2.66 8.33
C ARG A 384 -9.47 -1.74 7.89
N MET A 385 -9.16 -0.72 7.09
CA MET A 385 -10.15 0.21 6.54
C MET A 385 -11.07 -0.49 5.54
N ILE A 386 -10.54 -1.38 4.69
CA ILE A 386 -11.34 -2.18 3.76
C ILE A 386 -12.26 -3.12 4.55
N VAL A 387 -11.76 -3.75 5.61
CA VAL A 387 -12.60 -4.62 6.43
C VAL A 387 -13.71 -3.86 7.17
N GLN A 388 -13.41 -2.65 7.66
CA GLN A 388 -14.41 -1.74 8.23
C GLN A 388 -15.49 -1.32 7.22
N LEU A 389 -15.18 -1.29 5.93
CA LEU A 389 -16.16 -1.02 4.87
C LEU A 389 -17.05 -2.24 4.54
N GLY A 390 -16.85 -3.39 5.21
CA GLY A 390 -17.71 -4.56 5.05
C GLY A 390 -17.16 -5.64 4.11
N ALA A 391 -15.95 -5.46 3.59
CA ALA A 391 -15.27 -6.45 2.76
C ALA A 391 -14.33 -7.34 3.59
N SER A 392 -13.81 -8.39 2.96
CA SER A 392 -12.71 -9.20 3.47
C SER A 392 -11.43 -8.88 2.71
N VAL A 393 -10.26 -9.04 3.33
CA VAL A 393 -8.96 -8.74 2.72
C VAL A 393 -8.09 -9.97 2.70
N ILE A 394 -7.67 -10.36 1.50
CA ILE A 394 -6.64 -11.38 1.26
C ILE A 394 -5.49 -10.79 0.43
N THR A 395 -4.39 -11.52 0.34
CA THR A 395 -3.14 -11.07 -0.32
C THR A 395 -2.84 -11.91 -1.55
N GLU A 396 -2.03 -11.37 -2.46
CA GLU A 396 -1.73 -12.03 -3.73
C GLU A 396 -1.06 -13.40 -3.56
N ASP A 397 -0.18 -13.53 -2.55
CA ASP A 397 0.56 -14.76 -2.26
C ASP A 397 -0.28 -15.89 -1.65
N SER A 398 -1.52 -15.63 -1.21
CA SER A 398 -2.43 -16.69 -0.75
C SER A 398 -3.21 -17.34 -1.89
N ILE A 399 -3.32 -16.67 -3.05
CA ILE A 399 -4.10 -17.16 -4.19
C ILE A 399 -3.27 -17.40 -5.45
N ALA A 400 -2.11 -16.76 -5.61
CA ALA A 400 -1.20 -17.02 -6.73
C ALA A 400 -0.79 -18.50 -6.84
N PRO A 401 -0.56 -19.25 -5.74
CA PRO A 401 -0.31 -20.69 -5.83
C PRO A 401 -1.47 -21.51 -6.41
N LEU A 402 -2.70 -20.97 -6.41
CA LEU A 402 -3.91 -21.64 -6.88
C LEU A 402 -4.15 -21.47 -8.40
N THR A 403 -3.27 -20.73 -9.08
CA THR A 403 -3.39 -20.41 -10.51
C THR A 403 -2.16 -20.91 -11.25
N ASP A 404 -2.34 -21.57 -12.38
CA ASP A 404 -1.21 -21.99 -13.22
C ASP A 404 -0.50 -20.79 -13.84
N LYS A 405 0.81 -20.95 -14.11
CA LYS A 405 1.65 -19.90 -14.72
C LYS A 405 0.99 -19.35 -16.00
N GLY A 406 0.80 -18.04 -16.04
CA GLY A 406 0.30 -17.33 -17.22
C GLY A 406 1.37 -17.00 -18.26
N SER A 407 0.88 -16.62 -19.45
CA SER A 407 1.64 -15.86 -20.45
C SER A 407 1.20 -14.41 -20.40
N PHE A 408 2.14 -13.47 -20.54
CA PHE A 408 1.94 -12.04 -20.29
C PHE A 408 2.47 -11.21 -21.46
N GLY A 409 1.93 -10.00 -21.63
CA GLY A 409 2.39 -9.05 -22.66
C GLY A 409 3.77 -8.46 -22.37
N VAL A 410 4.25 -8.62 -21.14
CA VAL A 410 5.53 -8.15 -20.65
C VAL A 410 6.47 -9.28 -20.25
N LEU A 411 7.77 -9.02 -20.27
CA LEU A 411 8.76 -9.98 -19.77
C LEU A 411 8.64 -10.11 -18.25
N ASN A 412 8.21 -11.28 -17.78
CA ASN A 412 7.93 -11.52 -16.37
C ASN A 412 9.20 -11.93 -15.61
N GLN A 413 9.97 -10.95 -15.12
CA GLN A 413 11.30 -11.17 -14.54
C GLN A 413 11.34 -11.26 -13.00
N TRP A 414 10.29 -10.82 -12.31
CA TRP A 414 10.35 -10.60 -10.85
C TRP A 414 9.31 -11.43 -10.10
N THR A 415 9.74 -12.18 -9.08
CA THR A 415 8.89 -13.12 -8.33
C THR A 415 7.61 -12.47 -7.79
N TYR A 416 7.71 -11.29 -7.15
CA TYR A 416 6.55 -10.62 -6.56
C TYR A 416 5.54 -10.12 -7.61
N HIS A 417 6.02 -9.71 -8.77
CA HIS A 417 5.14 -9.25 -9.85
C HIS A 417 4.49 -10.43 -10.57
N ALA A 418 5.21 -11.55 -10.72
CA ALA A 418 4.65 -12.81 -11.22
C ALA A 418 3.45 -13.28 -10.37
N ARG A 419 3.57 -13.25 -9.03
CA ARG A 419 2.44 -13.55 -8.13
C ARG A 419 1.27 -12.61 -8.35
N MET A 420 1.54 -11.33 -8.52
CA MET A 420 0.50 -10.32 -8.73
C MET A 420 -0.26 -10.55 -10.04
N TYR A 421 0.42 -10.94 -11.11
CA TYR A 421 -0.21 -11.28 -12.38
C TYR A 421 -1.08 -12.55 -12.26
N ASP A 422 -0.58 -13.60 -11.60
CA ASP A 422 -1.36 -14.82 -11.36
C ASP A 422 -2.57 -14.56 -10.44
N ALA A 423 -2.41 -13.73 -9.41
CA ALA A 423 -3.51 -13.28 -8.56
C ALA A 423 -4.55 -12.48 -9.35
N ALA A 424 -4.14 -11.59 -10.26
CA ALA A 424 -5.05 -10.88 -11.14
C ALA A 424 -5.83 -11.83 -12.05
N ARG A 425 -5.17 -12.84 -12.62
CA ARG A 425 -5.81 -13.90 -13.42
C ARG A 425 -6.80 -14.72 -12.60
N PHE A 426 -6.47 -15.03 -11.35
CA PHE A 426 -7.41 -15.70 -10.43
C PHE A 426 -8.66 -14.85 -10.21
N VAL A 427 -8.48 -13.59 -9.77
CA VAL A 427 -9.55 -12.64 -9.44
C VAL A 427 -10.47 -12.41 -10.63
N ARG A 428 -9.90 -12.34 -11.83
CA ARG A 428 -10.64 -12.14 -13.07
C ARG A 428 -11.75 -13.19 -13.28
N GLU A 429 -11.52 -14.43 -12.86
CA GLU A 429 -12.50 -15.52 -12.98
C GLU A 429 -13.50 -15.57 -11.81
N GLN A 430 -13.31 -14.76 -10.75
CA GLN A 430 -14.16 -14.76 -9.56
C GLN A 430 -15.13 -13.56 -9.57
N LYS A 431 -16.44 -13.81 -9.48
CA LYS A 431 -17.44 -12.73 -9.46
C LYS A 431 -17.36 -11.89 -8.17
N ASP A 432 -17.13 -12.54 -7.05
CA ASP A 432 -17.13 -12.02 -5.68
C ASP A 432 -15.82 -11.34 -5.24
N MET A 433 -14.80 -11.30 -6.12
CA MET A 433 -13.49 -10.74 -5.81
C MET A 433 -13.14 -9.53 -6.66
N ASN A 434 -12.38 -8.60 -6.06
CA ASN A 434 -11.79 -7.44 -6.73
C ASN A 434 -10.34 -7.25 -6.30
N LEU A 435 -9.47 -6.86 -7.24
CA LEU A 435 -8.06 -6.60 -6.97
C LEU A 435 -7.83 -5.11 -6.73
N VAL A 436 -7.15 -4.81 -5.63
CA VAL A 436 -6.67 -3.47 -5.31
C VAL A 436 -5.15 -3.52 -5.23
N GLN A 437 -4.46 -2.85 -6.16
CA GLN A 437 -3.00 -2.87 -6.22
C GLN A 437 -2.39 -1.74 -5.39
N LEU A 438 -1.48 -2.09 -4.47
CA LEU A 438 -0.63 -1.14 -3.75
C LEU A 438 0.61 -0.82 -4.58
N VAL A 439 0.75 0.44 -4.99
CA VAL A 439 1.90 0.94 -5.77
C VAL A 439 2.72 1.90 -4.93
N SER A 440 4.03 1.72 -4.85
CA SER A 440 4.89 2.54 -3.98
C SER A 440 5.49 3.70 -4.78
N PHE A 441 5.50 4.91 -4.21
CA PHE A 441 6.25 6.01 -4.80
C PHE A 441 7.74 5.65 -4.94
N GLY A 442 8.35 6.03 -6.07
CA GLY A 442 9.73 5.68 -6.40
C GLY A 442 9.94 4.23 -6.89
N CYS A 443 8.89 3.40 -7.00
CA CYS A 443 9.02 2.06 -7.55
C CYS A 443 9.04 2.09 -9.09
N GLY A 444 10.18 1.79 -9.69
CA GLY A 444 10.30 1.69 -11.16
C GLY A 444 9.52 0.50 -11.75
N LEU A 445 9.34 -0.59 -11.00
CA LEU A 445 8.64 -1.79 -11.48
C LEU A 445 7.13 -1.59 -11.59
N ASP A 446 6.55 -0.75 -10.73
CA ASP A 446 5.13 -0.39 -10.81
C ASP A 446 4.77 0.26 -12.15
N ALA A 447 5.72 0.94 -12.81
CA ALA A 447 5.48 1.56 -14.10
C ALA A 447 5.11 0.55 -15.20
N VAL A 448 5.55 -0.70 -15.08
CA VAL A 448 5.25 -1.77 -16.04
C VAL A 448 4.15 -2.69 -15.52
N THR A 449 4.22 -3.08 -14.25
CA THR A 449 3.26 -4.04 -13.67
C THR A 449 1.84 -3.49 -13.60
N THR A 450 1.65 -2.19 -13.38
CA THR A 450 0.31 -1.60 -13.29
C THR A 450 -0.50 -1.76 -14.57
N ASP A 451 0.15 -1.61 -15.73
CA ASP A 451 -0.51 -1.76 -17.02
C ASP A 451 -0.89 -3.22 -17.29
N GLU A 452 0.03 -4.17 -17.04
CA GLU A 452 -0.24 -5.60 -17.22
C GLU A 452 -1.37 -6.11 -16.31
N VAL A 453 -1.37 -5.74 -15.02
CA VAL A 453 -2.44 -6.13 -14.07
C VAL A 453 -3.78 -5.56 -14.51
N ARG A 454 -3.81 -4.31 -14.99
CA ARG A 454 -5.02 -3.67 -15.49
C ARG A 454 -5.56 -4.41 -16.71
N ASP A 455 -4.69 -4.77 -17.66
CA ASP A 455 -5.09 -5.41 -18.90
C ASP A 455 -5.64 -6.82 -18.63
N ILE A 456 -5.00 -7.59 -17.76
CA ILE A 456 -5.52 -8.90 -17.29
C ILE A 456 -6.94 -8.77 -16.74
N LEU A 457 -7.20 -7.78 -15.87
CA LEU A 457 -8.53 -7.61 -15.26
C LEU A 457 -9.58 -7.16 -16.28
N ARG A 458 -9.20 -6.30 -17.23
CA ARG A 458 -10.10 -5.77 -18.28
C ARG A 458 -10.61 -6.84 -19.23
N GLU A 459 -9.90 -7.94 -19.44
CA GLU A 459 -10.38 -9.07 -20.26
C GLU A 459 -11.74 -9.64 -19.81
N LYS A 460 -12.15 -9.42 -18.56
CA LYS A 460 -13.48 -9.80 -18.04
C LYS A 460 -14.23 -8.64 -17.39
N ASP A 461 -13.95 -7.41 -17.84
CA ASP A 461 -14.60 -6.18 -17.36
C ASP A 461 -14.44 -5.95 -15.84
N LYS A 462 -13.34 -6.44 -15.22
CA LYS A 462 -13.07 -6.17 -13.80
C LYS A 462 -12.48 -4.78 -13.61
N ILE A 463 -12.95 -4.08 -12.57
CA ILE A 463 -12.48 -2.73 -12.24
C ILE A 463 -11.06 -2.81 -11.65
N TYR A 464 -10.10 -2.23 -12.37
CA TYR A 464 -8.75 -2.05 -11.85
C TYR A 464 -8.70 -0.87 -10.87
N THR A 465 -8.26 -1.13 -9.63
CA THR A 465 -8.07 -0.10 -8.61
C THR A 465 -6.63 -0.08 -8.13
N GLN A 466 -5.94 1.05 -8.32
CA GLN A 466 -4.62 1.28 -7.74
C GLN A 466 -4.71 2.14 -6.47
N ILE A 467 -3.81 1.97 -5.51
CA ILE A 467 -3.61 2.88 -4.38
C ILE A 467 -2.12 3.18 -4.29
N LYS A 468 -1.79 4.47 -4.39
CA LYS A 468 -0.41 4.93 -4.28
C LYS A 468 -0.02 5.12 -2.82
N ILE A 469 1.05 4.45 -2.42
CA ILE A 469 1.65 4.46 -1.09
C ILE A 469 2.91 5.32 -1.12
N ASP A 470 3.05 6.16 -0.11
CA ASP A 470 4.22 6.97 0.14
C ASP A 470 4.39 7.18 1.65
N GLU A 471 5.39 7.95 2.07
CA GLU A 471 5.63 8.33 3.47
C GLU A 471 4.50 9.17 4.10
N ILE A 472 3.63 9.77 3.27
CA ILE A 472 2.48 10.55 3.71
C ILE A 472 1.22 9.67 3.72
N THR A 473 0.66 9.48 4.91
CA THR A 473 -0.61 8.76 5.07
C THR A 473 -1.81 9.63 4.65
N ASN A 474 -2.58 9.19 3.65
CA ASN A 474 -3.85 9.83 3.26
C ASN A 474 -4.99 8.80 3.17
N LEU A 475 -5.36 8.21 4.30
CA LEU A 475 -6.47 7.25 4.39
C LEU A 475 -7.80 7.81 3.91
N GLY A 476 -8.02 9.14 4.00
CA GLY A 476 -9.26 9.77 3.56
C GLY A 476 -9.49 9.60 2.05
N ALA A 477 -8.47 9.89 1.24
CA ALA A 477 -8.53 9.69 -0.21
C ALA A 477 -8.73 8.21 -0.58
N VAL A 478 -8.03 7.30 0.11
CA VAL A 478 -8.15 5.86 -0.11
C VAL A 478 -9.57 5.38 0.23
N LYS A 479 -10.13 5.83 1.35
CA LYS A 479 -11.50 5.47 1.77
C LYS A 479 -12.55 5.91 0.76
N ILE A 480 -12.41 7.10 0.16
CA ILE A 480 -13.32 7.57 -0.90
C ILE A 480 -13.22 6.66 -2.13
N ARG A 481 -12.01 6.28 -2.53
CA ARG A 481 -11.77 5.36 -3.66
C ARG A 481 -12.40 3.98 -3.41
N MET A 482 -12.20 3.41 -2.21
CA MET A 482 -12.82 2.12 -1.84
C MET A 482 -14.34 2.18 -1.80
N ARG A 483 -14.92 3.25 -1.26
CA ARG A 483 -16.40 3.44 -1.29
C ARG A 483 -16.94 3.56 -2.71
N SER A 484 -16.19 4.23 -3.59
CA SER A 484 -16.58 4.36 -5.00
C SER A 484 -16.53 3.01 -5.71
N LEU A 485 -15.51 2.19 -5.43
CA LEU A 485 -15.41 0.82 -5.94
C LEU A 485 -16.61 -0.02 -5.50
N PHE A 486 -16.93 -0.05 -4.20
CA PHE A 486 -18.05 -0.84 -3.70
C PHE A 486 -19.40 -0.35 -4.23
N ALA A 487 -19.60 0.97 -4.35
CA ALA A 487 -20.81 1.51 -4.95
C ALA A 487 -20.95 1.13 -6.44
N ALA A 488 -19.85 1.14 -7.20
CA ALA A 488 -19.87 0.71 -8.59
C ALA A 488 -20.26 -0.78 -8.72
N LEU A 489 -19.71 -1.63 -7.85
CA LEU A 489 -20.03 -3.06 -7.83
C LEU A 489 -21.50 -3.33 -7.44
N GLU A 490 -22.04 -2.61 -6.44
CA GLU A 490 -23.47 -2.70 -6.09
C GLU A 490 -24.37 -2.31 -7.28
N MET A 491 -23.99 -1.28 -8.04
CA MET A 491 -24.76 -0.83 -9.21
C MET A 491 -24.74 -1.84 -10.37
N GLU A 492 -23.62 -2.54 -10.59
CA GLU A 492 -23.54 -3.62 -11.59
C GLU A 492 -24.44 -4.81 -11.23
N GLU A 493 -24.51 -5.17 -9.94
CA GLU A 493 -25.40 -6.22 -9.45
C GLU A 493 -26.89 -5.83 -9.56
N GLU A 494 -27.25 -4.58 -9.25
CA GLU A 494 -28.64 -4.10 -9.30
C GLU A 494 -29.18 -3.93 -10.73
N ASN A 495 -28.35 -3.47 -11.67
CA ASN A 495 -28.82 -3.13 -13.03
C ASN A 495 -28.71 -4.30 -14.03
N GLY A 496 -27.95 -5.37 -13.70
CA GLY A 496 -27.65 -6.45 -14.66
C GLY A 496 -26.86 -6.01 -15.89
N GLU A 497 -26.45 -4.74 -15.95
CA GLU A 497 -25.63 -4.14 -16.98
C GLU A 497 -24.22 -3.94 -16.44
N LYS A 498 -23.23 -4.53 -17.12
CA LYS A 498 -21.81 -4.31 -16.83
C LYS A 498 -21.46 -2.85 -17.14
N SER A 499 -20.79 -2.17 -16.21
CA SER A 499 -20.32 -0.80 -16.44
C SER A 499 -19.27 -0.81 -17.56
N ILE A 500 -19.52 -0.09 -18.64
CA ILE A 500 -18.54 0.10 -19.71
C ILE A 500 -17.55 1.17 -19.21
N HIS A 501 -16.34 0.74 -18.82
CA HIS A 501 -15.25 1.61 -18.40
C HIS A 501 -13.97 1.41 -19.19
#